data_AF-A0A0A9WPC6-F1
#
_entry.id   AF-A0A0A9WPC6-F1
#
_cell.length_a   1.000
_cell.length_b   1.000
_cell.length_c   1.000
_cell.angle_alpha   90.00
_cell.angle_beta   90.00
_cell.angle_gamma   90.00
#
_symmetry.space_group_name_H-M   'P 1'
#
loop_
_entity.id
_entity.type
_entity.pdbx_description
1 polymer ?
#
loop_
_entity_poly.entity_id
_entity_poly.type
_entity_poly.pdbx_seq_one_letter_code
_entity_poly.pdbx_strand_id
1 'polypeptide(L)'
;MATIVGASESEVVIMNSLTVNLHLLMAAFYKPHGNKRKILMENHGFPSDTHALISQLEVHGFDPATDLICAGATGVEDWNADPSVIANQAIISTIERRSDEIAIVILPAVQFLSGQFFDIANIVKAAHAKHIIVGIDCAHAVGNVPLTLHD
;
A
#
# COMPACT_ATOMS: atom_id res chain seq x y z
N MET A 1 -3.10 -6.09 -21.70
CA MET A 1 -2.82 -5.85 -20.27
C MET A 1 -3.29 -4.46 -19.86
N ALA A 2 -2.87 -3.39 -20.54
CA ALA A 2 -3.31 -2.01 -20.29
C ALA A 2 -4.82 -1.83 -20.07
N THR A 3 -5.66 -2.42 -20.94
CA THR A 3 -7.12 -2.39 -20.78
C THR A 3 -7.64 -3.10 -19.52
N ILE A 4 -6.97 -4.15 -19.04
CA ILE A 4 -7.40 -4.92 -17.86
C ILE A 4 -7.17 -4.12 -16.58
N VAL A 5 -6.08 -3.36 -16.53
CA VAL A 5 -5.74 -2.51 -15.38
C VAL A 5 -6.27 -1.07 -15.51
N GLY A 6 -6.92 -0.75 -16.62
CA GLY A 6 -7.41 0.60 -16.92
C GLY A 6 -6.29 1.65 -16.95
N ALA A 7 -5.24 1.37 -17.71
CA ALA A 7 -4.12 2.29 -17.94
C ALA A 7 -3.78 2.41 -19.44
N SER A 8 -2.91 3.35 -19.81
CA SER A 8 -2.34 3.43 -21.16
C SER A 8 -1.26 2.37 -21.37
N GLU A 9 -0.97 2.02 -22.63
CA GLU A 9 0.09 1.05 -22.94
C GLU A 9 1.48 1.50 -22.47
N SER A 10 1.74 2.81 -22.48
CA SER A 10 3.00 3.40 -22.00
C SER A 10 3.17 3.35 -20.48
N GLU A 11 2.11 3.11 -19.73
CA GLU A 11 2.12 3.03 -18.27
C GLU A 11 2.22 1.59 -17.75
N VAL A 12 2.22 0.60 -18.64
CA VAL A 12 2.23 -0.82 -18.27
C VAL A 12 3.47 -1.52 -18.77
N VAL A 13 4.16 -2.19 -17.86
CA VAL A 13 5.30 -3.06 -18.15
C VAL A 13 5.03 -4.48 -17.67
N ILE A 14 5.38 -5.47 -18.49
CA ILE A 14 5.31 -6.89 -18.14
C ILE A 14 6.73 -7.38 -17.90
N MET A 15 7.09 -7.63 -16.64
CA MET A 15 8.43 -8.04 -16.26
C MET A 15 8.44 -8.75 -14.90
N ASN A 16 9.47 -9.56 -14.64
CA ASN A 16 9.78 -10.24 -13.37
C ASN A 16 8.58 -10.92 -12.68
N SER A 17 8.65 -11.05 -11.35
CA SER A 17 7.54 -11.39 -10.46
C SER A 17 7.05 -10.16 -9.70
N LEU A 18 5.87 -10.26 -9.08
CA LEU A 18 5.22 -9.19 -8.33
C LEU A 18 6.13 -8.55 -7.28
N THR A 19 6.67 -9.34 -6.35
CA THR A 19 7.49 -8.81 -5.25
C THR A 19 8.80 -8.19 -5.75
N VAL A 20 9.39 -8.72 -6.83
CA VAL A 20 10.55 -8.09 -7.46
C VAL A 20 10.17 -6.71 -8.01
N ASN A 21 9.03 -6.58 -8.66
CA ASN A 21 8.56 -5.30 -9.17
C ASN A 21 8.20 -4.32 -8.05
N LEU A 22 7.62 -4.79 -6.93
CA LEU A 22 7.38 -3.97 -5.76
C LEU A 22 8.70 -3.38 -5.23
N HIS A 23 9.77 -4.17 -5.13
CA HIS A 23 11.08 -3.65 -4.77
C HIS A 23 11.61 -2.59 -5.73
N LEU A 24 11.46 -2.78 -7.04
CA LEU A 24 11.89 -1.81 -8.04
C LEU A 24 11.09 -0.50 -7.94
N LEU A 25 9.78 -0.59 -7.73
CA LEU A 25 8.92 0.58 -7.49
C LEU A 25 9.31 1.28 -6.19
N MET A 26 9.53 0.55 -5.11
CA MET A 26 9.96 1.13 -3.84
C MET A 26 11.31 1.83 -3.98
N ALA A 27 12.30 1.23 -4.64
CA ALA A 27 13.59 1.87 -4.89
C ALA A 27 13.47 3.18 -5.69
N ALA A 28 12.47 3.29 -6.57
CA ALA A 28 12.23 4.48 -7.39
C ALA A 28 11.40 5.57 -6.68
N PHE A 29 10.41 5.17 -5.87
CA PHE A 29 9.37 6.07 -5.35
C PHE A 29 9.44 6.31 -3.83
N TYR A 30 10.00 5.39 -3.05
CA TYR A 30 10.21 5.60 -1.63
C TYR A 30 11.43 6.51 -1.41
N LYS A 31 11.16 7.81 -1.24
CA LYS A 31 12.17 8.86 -1.05
C LYS A 31 11.99 9.52 0.32
N PRO A 32 12.39 8.84 1.40
CA PRO A 32 12.26 9.36 2.76
C PRO A 32 13.08 10.65 2.93
N HIS A 33 12.50 11.67 3.59
CA HIS A 33 13.20 12.92 3.88
C HIS A 33 12.78 13.53 5.23
N GLY A 34 13.74 13.74 6.12
CA GLY A 34 13.50 14.25 7.46
C GLY A 34 12.54 13.36 8.25
N ASN A 35 11.44 13.94 8.74
CA ASN A 35 10.41 13.20 9.45
C ASN A 35 9.52 12.35 8.53
N LYS A 36 9.43 12.71 7.25
CA LYS A 36 8.57 12.05 6.26
C LYS A 36 9.27 10.82 5.70
N ARG A 37 9.30 9.75 6.51
CA ARG A 37 10.06 8.51 6.25
C ARG A 37 9.26 7.23 6.41
N LYS A 38 8.12 7.27 7.07
CA LYS A 38 7.35 6.06 7.42
C LYS A 38 6.59 5.51 6.22
N ILE A 39 6.34 4.21 6.24
CA ILE A 39 5.51 3.51 5.25
C ILE A 39 4.18 3.18 5.91
N LEU A 40 3.07 3.51 5.27
CA LEU A 40 1.73 3.08 5.70
C LEU A 40 1.28 1.88 4.89
N MET A 41 0.82 0.83 5.57
CA MET A 41 0.14 -0.33 5.00
C MET A 41 -1.07 -0.74 5.84
N GLU A 42 -1.78 -1.78 5.40
CA GLU A 42 -2.86 -2.43 6.13
C GLU A 42 -2.35 -3.38 7.22
N ASN A 43 -3.15 -3.63 8.27
CA ASN A 43 -2.84 -4.72 9.19
C ASN A 43 -3.00 -6.08 8.50
N HIS A 44 -2.21 -7.06 8.96
CA HIS A 44 -2.21 -8.42 8.39
C HIS A 44 -2.02 -8.42 6.87
N GLY A 45 -1.16 -7.54 6.37
CA GLY A 45 -0.85 -7.47 4.95
C GLY A 45 -0.14 -8.72 4.46
N PHE A 46 -0.11 -8.88 3.14
CA PHE A 46 0.43 -10.10 2.55
C PHE A 46 1.91 -10.29 2.96
N PRO A 47 2.36 -11.51 3.31
CA PRO A 47 3.69 -11.68 3.90
C PRO A 47 4.83 -11.16 3.02
N SER A 48 4.78 -11.38 1.69
CA SER A 48 5.86 -10.89 0.81
C SER A 48 5.93 -9.37 0.76
N ASP A 49 4.78 -8.70 0.78
CA ASP A 49 4.67 -7.24 0.78
C ASP A 49 5.24 -6.70 2.08
N THR A 50 4.80 -7.27 3.21
CA THR A 50 5.32 -6.93 4.53
C THR A 50 6.85 -7.04 4.58
N HIS A 51 7.42 -8.15 4.10
CA HIS A 51 8.87 -8.33 4.04
C HIS A 51 9.56 -7.34 3.08
N ALA A 52 8.93 -7.01 1.95
CA ALA A 52 9.47 -6.02 1.03
C ALA A 52 9.53 -4.63 1.67
N LEU A 53 8.49 -4.21 2.38
CA LEU A 53 8.46 -2.90 3.06
C LEU A 53 9.44 -2.84 4.24
N ILE A 54 9.52 -3.91 5.04
CA ILE A 54 10.49 -4.04 6.14
C ILE A 54 11.91 -3.90 5.61
N SER A 55 12.28 -4.65 4.58
CA SER A 55 13.65 -4.59 4.04
C SER A 55 13.97 -3.25 3.39
N GLN A 56 12.98 -2.54 2.81
CA GLN A 56 13.19 -1.17 2.35
C GLN A 56 13.49 -0.21 3.50
N LEU A 57 12.78 -0.32 4.63
CA LEU A 57 13.07 0.48 5.83
C LEU A 57 14.47 0.19 6.36
N GLU A 58 14.84 -1.09 6.49
CA GLU A 58 16.15 -1.52 6.99
C GLU A 58 17.31 -1.06 6.11
N VAL A 59 17.18 -1.15 4.78
CA VAL A 59 18.20 -0.67 3.82
C VAL A 59 18.41 0.84 3.92
N HIS A 60 17.40 1.60 4.36
CA HIS A 60 17.52 3.03 4.62
C HIS A 60 17.92 3.37 6.07
N GLY A 61 18.21 2.36 6.90
CA GLY A 61 18.63 2.52 8.30
C GLY A 61 17.50 2.91 9.26
N PHE A 62 16.25 2.63 8.91
CA PHE A 62 15.07 2.88 9.74
C PHE A 62 14.64 1.63 10.52
N ASP A 63 13.84 1.83 11.57
CA ASP A 63 13.37 0.76 12.44
C ASP A 63 11.95 0.36 12.04
N PRO A 64 11.74 -0.85 11.47
CA PRO A 64 10.41 -1.32 11.09
C PRO A 64 9.40 -1.30 12.23
N ALA A 65 9.82 -1.46 13.48
CA ALA A 65 8.89 -1.43 14.62
C ALA A 65 8.26 -0.06 14.86
N THR A 66 8.88 1.04 14.37
CA THR A 66 8.40 2.41 14.59
C THR A 66 8.08 3.17 13.30
N ASP A 67 8.67 2.74 12.19
CA ASP A 67 8.59 3.39 10.88
C ASP A 67 7.68 2.63 9.89
N LEU A 68 7.19 1.43 10.23
CA LEU A 68 6.08 0.78 9.55
C LEU A 68 4.76 1.05 10.30
N ILE A 69 3.81 1.70 9.63
CA ILE A 69 2.50 2.02 10.19
C ILE A 69 1.48 1.05 9.60
N CYS A 70 0.74 0.36 10.45
CA CYS A 70 -0.35 -0.51 10.04
C CYS A 70 -1.71 0.10 10.40
N ALA A 71 -2.54 0.38 9.40
CA ALA A 71 -3.95 0.72 9.60
C ALA A 71 -4.79 -0.56 9.60
N GLY A 72 -5.47 -0.85 10.70
CA GLY A 72 -6.21 -2.09 10.87
C GLY A 72 -7.67 -1.92 11.27
N ALA A 73 -8.40 -3.03 11.25
CA ALA A 73 -9.74 -3.13 11.79
C ALA A 73 -9.71 -2.95 13.32
N THR A 74 -10.75 -2.33 13.88
CA THR A 74 -10.87 -2.11 15.33
C THR A 74 -10.94 -3.45 16.07
N GLY A 75 -10.07 -3.65 17.06
CA GLY A 75 -10.03 -4.87 17.87
C GLY A 75 -9.25 -6.04 17.25
N VAL A 76 -8.56 -5.82 16.12
CA VAL A 76 -7.74 -6.85 15.46
C VAL A 76 -6.26 -6.51 15.67
N GLU A 77 -5.67 -7.08 16.73
CA GLU A 77 -4.31 -6.77 17.18
C GLU A 77 -3.26 -7.79 16.72
N ASP A 78 -3.64 -9.06 16.54
CA ASP A 78 -2.73 -10.14 16.18
C ASP A 78 -3.32 -11.11 15.15
N TRP A 79 -2.50 -12.07 14.68
CA TRP A 79 -2.88 -13.07 13.68
C TRP A 79 -3.91 -14.10 14.17
N ASN A 80 -4.30 -14.09 15.44
CA ASN A 80 -5.30 -15.01 15.99
C ASN A 80 -6.72 -14.45 15.86
N ALA A 81 -6.87 -13.16 15.56
CA ALA A 81 -8.16 -12.54 15.33
C ALA A 81 -8.79 -12.98 14.00
N ASP A 82 -10.12 -13.02 13.95
CA ASP A 82 -10.85 -13.35 12.73
C ASP A 82 -10.59 -12.30 11.63
N PRO A 83 -10.41 -12.73 10.36
CA PRO A 83 -10.28 -11.80 9.24
C PRO A 83 -11.42 -10.79 9.21
N SER A 84 -11.06 -9.51 9.32
CA SER A 84 -12.03 -8.42 9.44
C SER A 84 -11.77 -7.35 8.39
N VAL A 85 -12.85 -6.68 7.98
CA VAL A 85 -12.81 -5.57 7.04
C VAL A 85 -12.21 -4.34 7.72
N ILE A 86 -11.25 -3.70 7.06
CA ILE A 86 -10.60 -2.48 7.50
C ILE A 86 -11.37 -1.30 6.91
N ALA A 87 -12.01 -0.48 7.74
CA ALA A 87 -12.73 0.68 7.24
C ALA A 87 -11.79 1.61 6.44
N ASN A 88 -12.17 2.03 5.22
CA ASN A 88 -11.39 2.99 4.43
C ASN A 88 -11.08 4.27 5.24
N GLN A 89 -11.99 4.68 6.11
CA GLN A 89 -11.81 5.82 7.01
C GLN A 89 -10.65 5.63 8.02
N ALA A 90 -10.35 4.40 8.43
CA ALA A 90 -9.21 4.11 9.30
C ALA A 90 -7.88 4.42 8.57
N ILE A 91 -7.79 4.08 7.29
CA ILE A 91 -6.64 4.38 6.43
C ILE A 91 -6.56 5.89 6.20
N ILE A 92 -7.65 6.52 5.74
CA ILE A 92 -7.71 7.96 5.43
C ILE A 92 -7.37 8.81 6.66
N SER A 93 -7.97 8.51 7.82
CA SER A 93 -7.67 9.24 9.06
C SER A 93 -6.25 9.03 9.55
N THR A 94 -5.61 7.91 9.23
CA THR A 94 -4.18 7.68 9.54
C THR A 94 -3.30 8.54 8.64
N ILE A 95 -3.60 8.58 7.34
CA ILE A 95 -2.95 9.49 6.38
C ILE A 95 -3.07 10.94 6.85
N GLU A 96 -4.27 11.39 7.22
CA GLU A 96 -4.50 12.77 7.65
C GLU A 96 -3.73 13.14 8.91
N ARG A 97 -3.81 12.30 9.95
CA ARG A 97 -3.16 12.56 11.24
C ARG A 97 -1.64 12.47 11.22
N ARG A 98 -1.08 11.65 10.31
CA ARG A 98 0.36 11.32 10.28
C ARG A 98 1.03 11.73 8.98
N SER A 99 0.44 12.66 8.25
CA SER A 99 0.90 13.07 6.92
C SER A 99 2.35 13.59 6.88
N ASP A 100 2.83 14.22 7.96
CA ASP A 100 4.20 14.71 8.08
C ASP A 100 5.22 13.60 8.38
N GLU A 101 4.76 12.38 8.68
CA GLU A 101 5.60 11.21 8.93
C GLU A 101 5.63 10.25 7.74
N ILE A 102 4.56 10.16 6.94
CA ILE A 102 4.38 9.13 5.90
C ILE A 102 5.05 9.56 4.59
N ALA A 103 6.04 8.80 4.11
CA ALA A 103 6.66 9.01 2.81
C ALA A 103 5.85 8.37 1.67
N ILE A 104 5.32 7.17 1.90
CA ILE A 104 4.59 6.39 0.89
C ILE A 104 3.52 5.52 1.57
N VAL A 105 2.41 5.30 0.88
CA VAL A 105 1.37 4.34 1.24
C VAL A 105 1.47 3.16 0.29
N ILE A 106 1.48 1.93 0.80
CA ILE A 106 1.40 0.71 0.02
C ILE A 106 0.23 -0.10 0.54
N LEU A 107 -0.76 -0.38 -0.31
CA LEU A 107 -1.98 -1.11 0.06
C LEU A 107 -2.34 -2.10 -1.04
N PRO A 108 -2.98 -3.23 -0.72
CA PRO A 108 -3.59 -4.06 -1.73
C PRO A 108 -4.87 -3.38 -2.24
N ALA A 109 -5.20 -3.62 -3.50
CA ALA A 109 -6.52 -3.30 -4.03
C ALA A 109 -7.57 -4.21 -3.38
N VAL A 110 -7.32 -5.51 -3.35
CA VAL A 110 -8.16 -6.52 -2.69
C VAL A 110 -7.34 -7.22 -1.60
N GLN A 111 -7.77 -7.12 -0.35
CA GLN A 111 -7.09 -7.71 0.79
C GLN A 111 -7.21 -9.25 0.74
N PHE A 112 -6.09 -9.96 0.88
CA PHE A 112 -6.01 -11.39 0.57
C PHE A 112 -6.71 -12.34 1.58
N LEU A 113 -6.87 -11.91 2.84
CA LEU A 113 -7.54 -12.68 3.91
C LEU A 113 -9.04 -12.43 3.91
N SER A 114 -9.46 -11.16 3.98
CA SER A 114 -10.86 -10.77 4.13
C SER A 114 -11.60 -10.69 2.79
N GLY A 115 -10.87 -10.65 1.67
CA GLY A 115 -11.44 -10.42 0.33
C GLY A 115 -11.96 -9.00 0.12
N GLN A 116 -11.69 -8.08 1.06
CA GLN A 116 -12.16 -6.70 0.96
C GLN A 116 -11.54 -6.00 -0.25
N PHE A 117 -12.39 -5.45 -1.12
CA PHE A 117 -11.97 -4.48 -2.14
C PHE A 117 -11.98 -3.07 -1.55
N PHE A 118 -10.81 -2.42 -1.50
CA PHE A 118 -10.66 -1.08 -0.95
C PHE A 118 -11.18 0.01 -1.89
N ASP A 119 -11.58 1.14 -1.32
CA ASP A 119 -11.91 2.34 -2.08
C ASP A 119 -10.63 3.09 -2.43
N ILE A 120 -9.91 2.56 -3.42
CA ILE A 120 -8.59 3.04 -3.86
C ILE A 120 -8.67 4.52 -4.24
N ALA A 121 -9.69 4.94 -4.98
CA ALA A 121 -9.83 6.31 -5.47
C ALA A 121 -9.88 7.32 -4.32
N ASN A 122 -10.70 7.06 -3.30
CA ASN A 122 -10.80 7.98 -2.15
C ASN A 122 -9.53 7.95 -1.27
N ILE A 123 -8.88 6.80 -1.11
CA ILE A 123 -7.62 6.70 -0.37
C ILE A 123 -6.50 7.46 -1.10
N VAL A 124 -6.35 7.27 -2.40
CA VAL A 124 -5.38 7.96 -3.26
C VAL A 124 -5.62 9.46 -3.22
N LYS A 125 -6.88 9.91 -3.34
CA LYS A 125 -7.24 11.33 -3.23
C LYS A 125 -6.81 11.94 -1.89
N ALA A 126 -7.05 11.25 -0.78
CA ALA A 126 -6.64 11.71 0.55
C ALA A 126 -5.11 11.77 0.71
N ALA A 127 -4.38 10.77 0.22
CA ALA A 127 -2.91 10.75 0.24
C ALA A 127 -2.29 11.85 -0.64
N HIS A 128 -2.80 12.02 -1.86
CA HIS A 128 -2.32 13.03 -2.80
C HIS A 128 -2.56 14.45 -2.29
N ALA A 129 -3.67 14.70 -1.58
CA ALA A 129 -3.92 15.98 -0.89
C ALA A 129 -2.87 16.32 0.18
N LYS A 130 -2.05 15.34 0.60
CA LYS A 130 -0.92 15.48 1.53
C LYS A 130 0.44 15.28 0.86
N HIS A 131 0.50 15.26 -0.47
CA HIS A 131 1.70 15.00 -1.26
C HIS A 131 2.39 13.68 -0.85
N ILE A 132 1.61 12.61 -0.66
CA ILE A 132 2.09 11.27 -0.35
C ILE A 132 1.80 10.38 -1.55
N ILE A 133 2.80 9.63 -2.01
CA ILE A 133 2.65 8.68 -3.12
C ILE A 133 1.92 7.43 -2.61
N VAL A 134 1.08 6.84 -3.47
CA VAL A 134 0.40 5.58 -3.18
C VAL A 134 0.81 4.53 -4.21
N GLY A 135 1.28 3.38 -3.74
CA GLY A 135 1.42 2.16 -4.54
C GLY A 135 0.32 1.18 -4.19
N ILE A 136 -0.23 0.51 -5.20
CA ILE A 136 -1.32 -0.45 -5.03
C ILE A 136 -0.90 -1.83 -5.49
N ASP A 137 -0.91 -2.81 -4.59
CA ASP A 137 -0.76 -4.22 -4.96
C ASP A 137 -2.07 -4.74 -5.57
N CYS A 138 -2.02 -5.14 -6.84
CA CYS A 138 -3.19 -5.60 -7.57
C CYS A 138 -3.27 -7.13 -7.71
N ALA A 139 -2.51 -7.92 -6.94
CA ALA A 139 -2.41 -9.38 -7.09
C ALA A 139 -3.77 -10.09 -7.08
N HIS A 140 -4.64 -9.69 -6.15
CA HIS A 140 -5.99 -10.25 -6.01
C HIS A 140 -7.07 -9.45 -6.74
N ALA A 141 -6.69 -8.36 -7.44
CA ALA A 141 -7.62 -7.46 -8.11
C ALA A 141 -7.57 -7.57 -9.64
N VAL A 142 -6.38 -7.70 -10.23
CA VAL A 142 -6.20 -7.73 -11.68
C VAL A 142 -6.92 -8.95 -12.29
N GLY A 143 -7.82 -8.69 -13.24
CA GLY A 143 -8.66 -9.74 -13.85
C GLY A 143 -9.81 -10.26 -12.96
N ASN A 144 -10.02 -9.67 -11.79
CA ASN A 144 -11.08 -10.02 -10.84
C ASN A 144 -12.10 -8.88 -10.65
N VAL A 145 -11.61 -7.67 -10.34
CA VAL A 145 -12.44 -6.46 -10.16
C VAL A 145 -12.08 -5.40 -11.20
N PRO A 146 -12.98 -4.45 -11.50
CA PRO A 146 -12.65 -3.32 -12.36
C PRO A 146 -11.50 -2.49 -11.79
N LEU A 147 -10.55 -2.12 -12.65
CA LEU A 147 -9.42 -1.27 -12.31
C LEU A 147 -9.34 -0.11 -13.31
N THR A 148 -9.03 1.08 -12.80
CA THR A 148 -8.83 2.32 -13.56
C THR A 148 -7.56 3.01 -13.04
N LEU A 149 -6.41 2.34 -13.14
CA LEU A 149 -5.17 2.80 -12.49
C LEU A 149 -4.62 4.13 -13.04
N HIS A 150 -5.03 4.54 -14.24
CA HIS A 150 -4.66 5.84 -14.81
C HIS A 150 -5.41 7.02 -14.20
N ASP A 151 -6.65 6.79 -13.75
CA ASP A 151 -7.58 7.82 -13.27
C ASP A 151 -7.51 8.00 -11.73
#